data_AF-A0A3B1IWE7-F1
#
_entry.id   AF-A0A3B1IWE7-F1
#
_cell.length_a   1.000
_cell.length_b   1.000
_cell.length_c   1.000
_cell.angle_alpha   90.00
_cell.angle_beta   90.00
_cell.angle_gamma   90.00
#
_symmetry.space_group_name_H-M   'P 1'
#
loop_
_entity.id
_entity.type
_entity.pdbx_description
1 polymer ?
#
loop_
_entity_poly.entity_id
_entity_poly.type
_entity_poly.pdbx_seq_one_letter_code
_entity_poly.pdbx_strand_id
1 'polypeptide(L)'
;CAVPFLASLSPQSPCERTDLRMAIVADHLGLSWTELAREMNFSVDEINHIRTENPNSLTAQSFMLLKKWVSRDGKNATTDALTAGLTKVNRMDIVTLLEGPIFDYGNISGTRSFADDSAVYQEKADGKV
;
A
#
# COMPACT_ATOMS: atom_id res chain seq x y z
N CYS A 1 -20.54 -14.83 18.02
CA CYS A 1 -19.17 -15.10 18.50
C CYS A 1 -18.20 -14.46 17.51
N ALA A 2 -17.59 -13.35 17.92
CA ALA A 2 -16.69 -12.57 17.08
C ALA A 2 -15.40 -13.35 16.80
N VAL A 3 -14.93 -13.24 15.56
CA VAL A 3 -13.80 -13.98 15.01
C VAL A 3 -12.50 -13.60 15.73
N PRO A 4 -11.74 -14.53 16.32
CA PRO A 4 -10.56 -14.24 17.15
C PRO A 4 -9.28 -13.92 16.34
N PHE A 5 -9.40 -13.47 15.09
CA PHE A 5 -8.23 -13.24 14.22
C PHE A 5 -7.67 -11.80 14.28
N LEU A 6 -8.38 -10.87 14.92
CA LEU A 6 -8.03 -9.44 14.88
C LEU A 6 -7.29 -8.91 16.13
N ALA A 7 -7.07 -9.73 17.15
CA ALA A 7 -6.50 -9.27 18.43
C ALA A 7 -4.96 -9.33 18.51
N SER A 8 -4.26 -9.89 17.51
CA SER A 8 -2.79 -10.05 17.53
C SER A 8 -2.03 -9.14 16.55
N LEU A 9 -2.73 -8.33 15.76
CA LEU A 9 -2.10 -7.46 14.75
C LEU A 9 -2.11 -6.00 15.19
N SER A 10 -1.74 -5.73 16.44
CA SER A 10 -1.29 -4.39 16.81
C SER A 10 0.10 -4.22 16.19
N PRO A 11 0.28 -3.44 15.10
CA PRO A 11 1.60 -3.26 14.49
C PRO A 11 2.46 -2.52 15.52
N GLN A 12 3.51 -3.15 16.03
CA GLN A 12 4.33 -2.58 17.10
C GLN A 12 5.45 -1.70 16.55
N SER A 13 5.68 -1.73 15.24
CA SER A 13 6.70 -0.91 14.57
C SER A 13 6.14 -0.14 13.35
N PRO A 14 6.71 1.03 13.02
CA PRO A 14 6.31 1.82 11.84
C PRO A 14 6.33 1.02 10.52
N CYS A 15 7.34 0.16 10.34
CA CYS A 15 7.48 -0.64 9.12
C CYS A 15 6.35 -1.67 8.96
N GLU A 16 5.86 -2.26 10.06
CA GLU A 16 4.72 -3.19 10.04
C GLU A 16 3.41 -2.48 9.63
N ARG A 17 3.25 -1.19 9.95
CA ARG A 17 2.07 -0.41 9.56
C ARG A 17 2.07 -0.10 8.06
N THR A 18 3.23 0.22 7.50
CA THR A 18 3.41 0.48 6.07
C THR A 18 3.25 -0.80 5.25
N ASP A 19 3.82 -1.92 5.70
CA ASP A 19 3.63 -3.22 5.07
C ASP A 19 2.15 -3.68 5.16
N LEU A 20 1.47 -3.44 6.27
CA LEU A 20 0.03 -3.73 6.39
C LEU A 20 -0.81 -2.94 5.37
N ARG A 21 -0.51 -1.65 5.18
CA ARG A 21 -1.17 -0.81 4.17
C ARG A 21 -0.96 -1.34 2.76
N MET A 22 0.27 -1.70 2.40
CA MET A 22 0.56 -2.32 1.09
C MET A 22 -0.11 -3.68 0.93
N ALA A 23 -0.19 -4.49 1.99
CA ALA A 23 -0.86 -5.78 1.96
C ALA A 23 -2.36 -5.65 1.66
N ILE A 24 -3.02 -4.66 2.27
CA ILE A 24 -4.44 -4.36 2.02
C ILE A 24 -4.66 -3.95 0.56
N VAL A 25 -3.83 -3.06 0.01
CA VAL A 25 -3.89 -2.66 -1.41
C VAL A 25 -3.66 -3.87 -2.32
N ALA A 26 -2.63 -4.67 -2.02
CA ALA A 26 -2.25 -5.85 -2.81
C ALA A 26 -3.35 -6.90 -2.88
N ASP A 27 -4.07 -7.11 -1.77
CA ASP A 27 -5.20 -8.05 -1.70
C ASP A 27 -6.33 -7.64 -2.65
N HIS A 28 -6.63 -6.33 -2.70
CA HIS A 28 -7.62 -5.80 -3.63
C HIS A 28 -7.10 -5.76 -5.07
N LEU A 29 -5.80 -5.50 -5.27
CA LEU A 29 -5.22 -5.32 -6.60
C LEU A 29 -5.32 -6.59 -7.44
N GLY A 30 -4.94 -7.74 -6.89
CA GLY A 30 -5.12 -9.04 -7.55
C GLY A 30 -4.62 -9.04 -9.00
N LEU A 31 -5.40 -9.59 -9.94
CA LEU A 31 -5.03 -9.71 -11.36
C LEU A 31 -4.61 -8.39 -12.04
N SER A 32 -5.08 -7.24 -11.57
CA SER A 32 -4.75 -5.92 -12.13
C SER A 32 -3.29 -5.49 -11.88
N TRP A 33 -2.53 -6.23 -11.06
CA TRP A 33 -1.16 -5.85 -10.70
C TRP A 33 -0.25 -5.68 -11.92
N THR A 34 -0.41 -6.49 -12.96
CA THR A 34 0.45 -6.38 -14.17
C THR A 34 0.15 -5.14 -15.00
N GLU A 35 -1.10 -4.67 -15.00
CA GLU A 35 -1.49 -3.43 -15.67
C GLU A 35 -0.97 -2.23 -14.89
N LEU A 36 -1.12 -2.26 -13.56
CA LEU A 36 -0.56 -1.22 -12.70
C LEU A 36 0.97 -1.14 -12.81
N ALA A 37 1.65 -2.29 -12.86
CA ALA A 37 3.10 -2.34 -13.03
C ALA A 37 3.55 -1.65 -14.33
N ARG A 38 2.82 -1.87 -15.43
CA ARG A 38 3.09 -1.20 -16.72
C ARG A 38 2.87 0.30 -16.62
N GLU A 39 1.77 0.74 -16.00
CA GLU A 39 1.52 2.18 -15.77
C GLU A 39 2.58 2.84 -14.89
N MET A 40 3.20 2.07 -13.98
CA MET A 40 4.33 2.49 -13.15
C MET A 40 5.69 2.31 -13.83
N ASN A 41 5.73 2.04 -15.14
CA ASN A 41 6.93 1.87 -15.96
C ASN A 41 7.85 0.71 -15.51
N PHE A 42 7.31 -0.37 -14.95
CA PHE A 42 8.06 -1.61 -14.79
C PHE A 42 8.19 -2.32 -16.15
N SER A 43 9.39 -2.82 -16.42
CA SER A 43 9.67 -3.59 -17.63
C SER A 43 8.97 -4.96 -17.60
N VAL A 44 8.83 -5.57 -18.78
CA VAL A 44 8.30 -6.93 -18.93
C VAL A 44 9.14 -7.94 -18.13
N ASP A 45 10.45 -7.76 -18.08
CA ASP A 45 11.37 -8.65 -17.37
C ASP A 45 11.19 -8.54 -15.84
N GLU A 46 11.01 -7.33 -15.30
CA GLU A 46 10.71 -7.13 -13.88
C GLU A 46 9.35 -7.74 -13.50
N ILE A 47 8.33 -7.56 -14.34
CA ILE A 47 7.01 -8.18 -14.15
C ILE A 47 7.13 -9.70 -14.17
N ASN A 48 7.86 -10.27 -15.14
CA ASN A 48 8.07 -11.71 -15.23
C ASN A 48 8.82 -12.24 -14.01
N HIS A 49 9.84 -11.52 -13.55
CA HIS A 49 10.60 -11.88 -12.37
C HIS A 49 9.73 -11.97 -11.11
N ILE A 50 8.90 -10.95 -10.83
CA ILE A 50 7.94 -10.97 -9.70
C ILE A 50 7.01 -12.19 -9.78
N ARG A 51 6.52 -12.50 -10.99
CA ARG A 51 5.63 -13.64 -11.23
C ARG A 51 6.31 -14.97 -10.94
N THR A 52 7.56 -15.14 -11.38
CA THR A 52 8.31 -16.37 -11.16
C THR A 52 8.69 -16.59 -9.72
N GLU A 53 8.96 -15.51 -8.95
CA GLU A 53 9.25 -15.61 -7.52
C GLU A 53 8.00 -15.93 -6.68
N ASN A 54 6.82 -15.55 -7.16
CA ASN A 54 5.56 -15.67 -6.42
C ASN A 54 4.49 -16.42 -7.23
N PRO A 55 4.73 -17.66 -7.69
CA PRO A 55 3.93 -18.29 -8.74
C PRO A 55 2.48 -18.61 -8.33
N ASN A 56 2.22 -18.80 -7.04
CA ASN A 56 0.93 -19.32 -6.54
C ASN A 56 0.01 -18.26 -5.92
N SER A 57 0.43 -16.98 -5.86
CA SER A 57 -0.34 -15.95 -5.17
C SER A 57 -0.28 -14.61 -5.89
N LEU A 58 -1.43 -14.18 -6.41
CA LEU A 58 -1.60 -12.85 -7.00
C LEU A 58 -1.45 -11.75 -5.95
N THR A 59 -1.90 -12.00 -4.72
CA THR A 59 -1.71 -11.08 -3.60
C THR A 59 -0.21 -10.89 -3.32
N ALA A 60 0.57 -11.98 -3.32
CA ALA A 60 2.03 -11.88 -3.14
C ALA A 60 2.71 -11.16 -4.32
N GLN A 61 2.31 -11.44 -5.57
CA GLN A 61 2.80 -10.71 -6.74
C GLN A 61 2.50 -9.20 -6.65
N SER A 62 1.27 -8.86 -6.28
CA SER A 62 0.81 -7.48 -6.09
C SER A 62 1.59 -6.78 -4.97
N PHE A 63 1.81 -7.47 -3.86
CA PHE A 63 2.57 -6.93 -2.74
C PHE A 63 4.04 -6.69 -3.12
N MET A 64 4.66 -7.64 -3.81
CA MET A 64 6.05 -7.51 -4.27
C MET A 64 6.24 -6.41 -5.30
N LEU A 65 5.25 -6.18 -6.17
CA LEU A 65 5.21 -4.99 -7.03
C LEU A 65 5.27 -3.70 -6.19
N LEU A 66 4.39 -3.56 -5.20
CA LEU A 66 4.35 -2.37 -4.34
C LEU A 66 5.66 -2.18 -3.57
N LYS A 67 6.24 -3.25 -3.02
CA LYS A 67 7.55 -3.18 -2.35
C LYS A 67 8.67 -2.71 -3.29
N LYS A 68 8.72 -3.23 -4.51
CA LYS A 68 9.72 -2.79 -5.52
C LYS A 68 9.47 -1.34 -5.94
N TRP A 69 8.21 -0.92 -6.10
CA TRP A 69 7.85 0.46 -6.41
C TRP A 69 8.29 1.42 -5.31
N VAL A 70 7.98 1.12 -4.04
CA VAL A 70 8.42 1.91 -2.89
C VAL A 70 9.95 1.96 -2.80
N SER A 71 10.63 0.83 -3.03
CA SER A 71 12.09 0.79 -3.02
C SER A 71 12.73 1.60 -4.15
N ARG A 72 12.10 1.66 -5.33
CA ARG A 72 12.60 2.36 -6.52
C ARG A 72 12.36 3.87 -6.42
N ASP A 73 11.16 4.27 -6.00
CA ASP A 73 10.71 5.66 -6.06
C ASP A 73 10.88 6.38 -4.71
N GLY A 74 11.09 5.64 -3.62
CA GLY A 74 11.34 6.17 -2.28
C GLY A 74 10.27 7.17 -1.85
N LYS A 75 10.69 8.38 -1.48
CA LYS A 75 9.77 9.48 -1.11
C LYS A 75 8.74 9.84 -2.18
N ASN A 76 8.99 9.51 -3.45
CA ASN A 76 8.05 9.75 -4.54
C ASN A 76 6.99 8.64 -4.69
N ALA A 77 7.13 7.53 -3.96
CA ALA A 77 6.12 6.48 -3.89
C ALA A 77 4.95 6.96 -3.01
N THR A 78 4.15 7.91 -3.49
CA THR A 78 3.09 8.56 -2.71
C THR A 78 1.72 7.98 -2.99
N THR A 79 0.76 8.24 -2.10
CA THR A 79 -0.66 7.93 -2.34
C THR A 79 -1.15 8.51 -3.66
N ASP A 80 -0.77 9.74 -4.01
CA ASP A 80 -1.18 10.39 -5.27
C ASP A 80 -0.62 9.66 -6.50
N ALA A 81 0.64 9.21 -6.45
CA ALA A 81 1.25 8.45 -7.52
C ALA A 81 0.56 7.09 -7.72
N LEU A 82 0.22 6.41 -6.62
CA LEU A 82 -0.53 5.17 -6.65
C LEU A 82 -1.96 5.37 -7.19
N THR A 83 -2.68 6.38 -6.70
CA THR A 83 -4.02 6.75 -7.18
C THR A 83 -4.02 7.05 -8.68
N ALA A 84 -3.04 7.82 -9.16
CA ALA A 84 -2.92 8.12 -10.58
C ALA A 84 -2.75 6.85 -11.44
N GLY A 85 -1.92 5.90 -11.00
CA GLY A 85 -1.78 4.60 -11.66
C GLY A 85 -3.08 3.79 -11.64
N LEU A 86 -3.74 3.71 -10.47
CA LEU A 86 -4.99 2.98 -10.28
C LEU A 86 -6.14 3.53 -11.13
N THR A 87 -6.26 4.85 -11.26
CA THR A 87 -7.27 5.50 -12.12
C THR A 87 -7.06 5.11 -13.58
N LYS A 88 -5.81 5.06 -14.06
CA LYS A 88 -5.52 4.68 -15.45
C LYS A 88 -5.87 3.23 -15.77
N VAL A 89 -5.70 2.32 -14.81
CA VAL A 89 -6.13 0.92 -14.92
C VAL A 89 -7.59 0.70 -14.48
N ASN A 90 -8.35 1.79 -14.30
CA ASN A 90 -9.77 1.78 -13.95
C ASN A 90 -10.11 1.01 -12.64
N ARG A 91 -9.21 1.03 -11.66
CA ARG A 91 -9.40 0.43 -10.32
C ARG A 91 -9.83 1.46 -9.29
N MET A 92 -10.97 2.09 -9.56
CA MET A 92 -11.56 3.12 -8.70
C MET A 92 -11.99 2.60 -7.32
N ASP A 93 -12.29 1.30 -7.21
CA ASP A 93 -12.56 0.65 -5.94
C ASP A 93 -11.38 0.77 -4.97
N ILE A 94 -10.14 0.61 -5.47
CA ILE A 94 -8.93 0.79 -4.65
C ILE A 94 -8.66 2.27 -4.38
N VAL A 95 -8.95 3.16 -5.34
CA VAL A 95 -8.84 4.61 -5.10
C VAL A 95 -9.71 5.01 -3.91
N THR A 96 -10.98 4.57 -3.88
CA THR A 96 -11.87 4.84 -2.74
C THR A 96 -11.41 4.19 -1.44
N LEU A 97 -10.73 3.05 -1.51
CA LEU A 97 -10.13 2.39 -0.34
C LEU A 97 -9.00 3.24 0.26
N LEU A 98 -8.16 3.85 -0.58
CA LEU A 98 -7.08 4.75 -0.15
C LEU A 98 -7.58 6.06 0.45
N GLU A 99 -8.78 6.51 0.07
CA GLU A 99 -9.45 7.67 0.67
C GLU A 99 -10.17 7.34 1.99
N GLY A 100 -10.27 6.05 2.34
CA GLY A 100 -11.04 5.53 3.46
C GLY A 100 -10.39 5.64 4.86
N PRO A 101 -11.05 5.13 5.92
CA PRO A 101 -10.60 5.21 7.32
C PRO A 101 -9.30 4.49 7.59
N ILE A 102 -9.18 3.35 6.92
CA ILE A 102 -8.07 2.41 7.01
C ILE A 102 -6.76 3.13 6.68
N PHE A 103 -6.91 4.13 5.82
CA PHE A 103 -5.89 5.01 5.31
C PHE A 103 -6.09 6.42 5.90
N ASP A 104 -6.29 6.51 7.22
CA ASP A 104 -6.36 7.75 8.02
C ASP A 104 -7.21 8.89 7.40
N TYR A 105 -8.37 8.59 6.79
CA TYR A 105 -9.49 9.50 6.41
C TYR A 105 -9.15 10.98 6.09
N GLY A 106 -8.12 11.24 5.27
CA GLY A 106 -7.76 12.60 4.84
C GLY A 106 -6.48 13.19 5.43
N ASN A 107 -5.72 12.45 6.26
CA ASN A 107 -4.34 12.84 6.64
C ASN A 107 -3.26 12.21 5.74
N ILE A 108 -3.66 11.33 4.80
CA ILE A 108 -2.87 10.89 3.63
C ILE A 108 -3.51 11.30 2.30
N SER A 109 -4.50 12.20 2.31
CA SER A 109 -4.85 12.94 1.10
C SER A 109 -3.71 13.91 0.80
N GLY A 110 -2.90 13.60 -0.21
CA GLY A 110 -1.74 14.37 -0.66
C GLY A 110 -0.39 13.79 -0.24
N THR A 111 0.58 13.79 -1.17
CA THR A 111 2.07 13.65 -1.09
C THR A 111 2.74 12.73 -0.06
N ARG A 112 2.00 12.04 0.82
CA ARG A 112 2.55 11.14 1.82
C ARG A 112 3.08 9.90 1.14
N SER A 113 4.31 9.59 1.47
CA SER A 113 5.05 8.49 0.88
C SER A 113 4.79 7.19 1.63
N PHE A 114 4.65 6.10 0.89
CA PHE A 114 4.75 4.73 1.40
C PHE A 114 6.17 4.38 1.86
N ALA A 115 7.16 5.25 1.66
CA ALA A 115 8.50 5.11 2.22
C ALA A 115 8.69 5.90 3.53
N ASP A 116 7.74 6.76 3.92
CA ASP A 116 7.84 7.59 5.13
C ASP A 116 7.05 6.97 6.29
N ASP A 117 7.79 6.43 7.24
CA ASP A 117 7.30 5.75 8.44
C ASP A 117 6.94 6.73 9.59
N SER A 118 7.13 8.05 9.40
CA SER A 118 6.99 9.03 10.48
C SER A 118 5.73 9.88 10.34
N ALA A 119 4.70 9.58 11.13
CA ALA A 119 3.87 10.57 11.86
C ALA A 119 2.49 10.01 12.19
N VAL A 120 2.37 9.24 13.28
CA VAL A 120 1.19 9.30 14.20
C VAL A 120 1.67 8.92 15.61
N TYR A 121 2.62 9.67 16.18
CA TYR A 121 2.96 9.59 17.61
C TYR A 121 2.99 10.95 18.31
N GLN A 122 2.37 11.98 17.74
CA GLN A 122 2.14 13.24 18.43
C GLN A 122 0.74 13.77 18.11
N GLU A 123 -0.24 13.34 18.89
CA GLU A 123 -1.23 14.22 19.52
C GLU A 123 -2.21 13.38 20.35
N LYS A 124 -1.87 13.17 21.63
CA LYS A 124 -2.79 13.15 22.78
C LYS A 124 -2.00 12.89 24.06
N ALA A 125 -1.25 13.91 24.48
CA ALA A 125 -0.84 14.08 25.87
C ALA A 125 -0.57 15.57 26.16
N ASP A 126 -1.42 16.47 25.65
CA ASP A 126 -1.59 17.76 26.31
C ASP A 126 -2.61 17.56 27.43
N GLY A 127 -2.10 17.06 28.55
CA GLY A 127 -2.81 16.93 29.82
C GLY A 127 -2.22 17.93 30.79
N LYS A 128 -2.52 19.21 30.55
CA LYS A 128 -2.24 20.32 31.46
C LYS A 128 -2.94 20.08 32.79
N VAL A 129 -2.19 19.87 33.88
CA VAL A 129 -2.53 20.28 35.25
C VAL A 129 -1.26 20.74 35.94
#